data_AF-A0AAW5ZV80-F1
#
_entry.id   AF-A0AAW5ZV80-F1
#
_cell.length_a   1.000
_cell.length_b   1.000
_cell.length_c   1.000
_cell.angle_alpha   90.00
_cell.angle_beta   90.00
_cell.angle_gamma   90.00
#
_symmetry.space_group_name_H-M   'P 1'
#
loop_
_entity.id
_entity.type
_entity.pdbx_description
1 polymer ?
#
loop_
_entity_poly.entity_id
_entity_poly.type
_entity_poly.pdbx_seq_one_letter_code
_entity_poly.pdbx_strand_id
1 'polypeptide(L)'
;MIVRRRRQAGFSILETLVTLIVVAVGLLGLAKIQAASVSSTQNSRVRSLIALQTESLAAVMHANKGFWAAGLAPSTFTVSGTTVTDASGTLSATVSGCSSACTPSQLAAYDVQAWASAMNAKFPSYSATVTCSTTVGVPVSCNVTVSWSEKYVAINSMTAASGVTSSATQSFTLYVQP
;
A
#
# COMPACT_ATOMS: atom_id res chain seq x y z
N MET A 1 0.75 -45.30 -63.71
CA MET A 1 1.07 -44.94 -62.31
C MET A 1 -0.23 -44.44 -61.67
N ILE A 2 -0.88 -45.24 -60.83
CA ILE A 2 -2.21 -44.93 -60.28
C ILE A 2 -2.04 -44.15 -58.97
N VAL A 3 -2.42 -42.87 -58.96
CA VAL A 3 -2.42 -42.03 -57.75
C VAL A 3 -3.69 -42.34 -56.96
N ARG A 4 -3.57 -43.09 -55.85
CA ARG A 4 -4.67 -43.26 -54.88
C ARG A 4 -4.90 -41.92 -54.18
N ARG A 5 -5.98 -41.20 -54.52
CA ARG A 5 -6.48 -40.09 -53.69
C ARG A 5 -6.94 -40.67 -52.34
N ARG A 6 -6.25 -40.32 -51.25
CA ARG A 6 -6.74 -40.56 -49.88
C ARG A 6 -8.06 -39.79 -49.74
N ARG A 7 -9.13 -40.47 -49.34
CA ARG A 7 -10.39 -39.81 -48.97
C ARG A 7 -10.08 -38.95 -47.74
N GLN A 8 -10.15 -37.63 -47.88
CA GLN A 8 -10.20 -36.74 -46.73
C GLN A 8 -11.50 -37.10 -45.98
N ALA A 9 -11.37 -37.71 -44.80
CA ALA A 9 -12.48 -37.78 -43.87
C ALA A 9 -12.73 -36.34 -43.42
N GLY A 10 -13.78 -35.71 -43.95
CA GLY A 10 -14.18 -34.38 -43.53
C GLY A 10 -14.45 -34.40 -42.02
N PHE A 11 -13.88 -33.43 -41.30
CA PHE A 11 -14.16 -33.19 -39.90
C PHE A 11 -15.68 -33.17 -39.68
N SER A 12 -16.16 -33.97 -38.73
CA SER A 12 -17.58 -33.96 -38.36
C SER A 12 -17.95 -32.58 -37.79
N ILE A 13 -19.15 -32.08 -38.08
CA ILE A 13 -19.68 -30.82 -37.49
C ILE A 13 -19.61 -30.84 -35.95
N LEU A 14 -19.69 -32.03 -35.34
CA LEU A 14 -19.52 -32.22 -33.90
C LEU A 14 -18.12 -31.84 -33.42
N GLU A 15 -17.07 -32.12 -34.20
CA GLU A 15 -15.69 -31.82 -33.84
C GLU A 15 -15.43 -30.32 -33.82
N THR A 16 -15.98 -29.58 -34.79
CA THR A 16 -15.94 -28.11 -34.77
C THR A 16 -16.74 -27.52 -33.60
N LEU A 17 -17.85 -28.15 -33.20
CA LEU A 17 -18.66 -27.66 -32.08
C LEU A 17 -17.95 -27.90 -30.72
N VAL A 18 -17.32 -29.06 -30.54
CA VAL A 18 -16.52 -29.36 -29.34
C VAL A 18 -15.30 -28.46 -29.25
N THR A 19 -14.58 -28.22 -30.36
CA THR A 19 -13.42 -27.29 -30.36
C THR A 19 -13.81 -25.87 -29.98
N LEU A 20 -14.94 -25.35 -30.49
CA LEU A 20 -15.46 -24.03 -30.09
C LEU A 20 -15.77 -23.96 -28.58
N ILE A 21 -16.37 -25.02 -28.00
CA ILE A 21 -16.63 -25.08 -26.55
C ILE A 21 -15.33 -25.07 -25.75
N VAL A 22 -14.35 -25.90 -26.13
CA VAL A 22 -13.06 -25.97 -25.43
C VAL A 22 -12.33 -24.63 -25.51
N VAL A 23 -12.32 -23.97 -26.67
CA VAL A 23 -11.73 -22.64 -26.85
C VAL A 23 -12.46 -21.60 -26.00
N ALA A 24 -13.80 -21.61 -25.98
CA ALA A 24 -14.59 -20.69 -25.17
C ALA A 24 -14.28 -20.82 -23.67
N VAL A 25 -14.22 -22.06 -23.15
CA VAL A 25 -13.84 -22.33 -21.76
C VAL A 25 -12.40 -21.90 -21.48
N GLY A 26 -11.48 -22.17 -22.41
CA GLY A 26 -10.08 -21.73 -22.31
C GLY A 26 -9.94 -20.21 -22.23
N LEU A 27 -10.68 -19.47 -23.07
CA LEU A 27 -10.68 -18.00 -23.07
C LEU A 27 -11.26 -17.41 -21.77
N LEU A 28 -12.32 -18.02 -21.22
CA LEU A 28 -12.85 -17.62 -19.91
C LEU A 28 -11.83 -17.86 -18.78
N GLY A 29 -11.06 -18.96 -18.85
CA GLY A 29 -9.95 -19.21 -17.93
C GLY A 29 -8.86 -18.14 -18.02
N LEU A 30 -8.43 -17.80 -19.23
CA LEU A 30 -7.42 -16.76 -19.48
C LEU A 30 -7.88 -15.38 -19.02
N ALA A 31 -9.15 -15.03 -19.24
CA ALA A 31 -9.71 -13.76 -18.77
C ALA A 31 -9.65 -13.63 -17.25
N LYS A 32 -9.98 -14.69 -16.50
CA LYS A 32 -9.88 -14.71 -15.04
C LYS A 32 -8.44 -14.53 -14.56
N ILE A 33 -7.47 -15.21 -15.18
CA ILE A 33 -6.06 -15.09 -14.83
C ILE A 33 -5.54 -13.68 -15.10
N GLN A 34 -5.91 -13.07 -16.23
CA GLN A 34 -5.54 -11.69 -16.54
C GLN A 34 -6.11 -10.70 -15.52
N ALA A 35 -7.38 -10.85 -15.14
CA ALA A 35 -7.99 -10.00 -14.11
C ALA A 35 -7.29 -10.13 -12.75
N ALA A 36 -6.94 -11.35 -12.34
CA ALA A 36 -6.19 -11.60 -11.11
C ALA A 36 -4.77 -10.99 -11.17
N SER A 37 -4.09 -11.11 -12.31
CA SER A 37 -2.75 -10.54 -12.52
C SER A 37 -2.75 -9.01 -12.43
N VAL A 38 -3.74 -8.34 -13.05
CA VAL A 38 -3.91 -6.88 -12.94
C VAL A 38 -4.17 -6.47 -11.50
N SER A 39 -5.05 -7.17 -10.78
CA SER A 39 -5.32 -6.92 -9.36
C SER A 39 -4.07 -7.05 -8.50
N SER A 40 -3.28 -8.11 -8.72
CA SER A 40 -2.03 -8.33 -7.98
C SER A 40 -1.00 -7.24 -8.28
N THR A 41 -0.86 -6.83 -9.55
CA THR A 41 0.05 -5.75 -9.95
C THR A 41 -0.34 -4.42 -9.30
N GLN A 42 -1.63 -4.11 -9.25
CA GLN A 42 -2.12 -2.90 -8.60
C GLN A 42 -1.84 -2.90 -7.09
N ASN A 43 -2.02 -4.04 -6.42
CA ASN A 43 -1.72 -4.13 -4.98
C ASN A 43 -0.23 -3.98 -4.71
N SER A 44 0.64 -4.66 -5.48
CA SER A 44 2.10 -4.47 -5.39
C SER A 44 2.50 -3.00 -5.59
N ARG A 45 1.88 -2.29 -6.56
CA ARG A 45 2.12 -0.87 -6.77
C ARG A 45 1.74 -0.01 -5.56
N VAL A 46 0.59 -0.28 -4.94
CA VAL A 46 0.15 0.41 -3.71
C VAL A 46 1.16 0.19 -2.59
N ARG A 47 1.59 -1.06 -2.35
CA ARG A 47 2.61 -1.39 -1.35
C ARG A 47 3.90 -0.62 -1.55
N SER A 48 4.41 -0.57 -2.78
CA SER A 48 5.64 0.17 -3.11
C SER A 48 5.49 1.67 -2.86
N LEU A 49 4.35 2.26 -3.23
CA LEU A 49 4.11 3.69 -3.01
C LEU A 49 3.97 4.03 -1.52
N ILE A 50 3.33 3.16 -0.72
CA ILE A 50 3.24 3.32 0.73
C ILE A 50 4.63 3.22 1.36
N ALA A 51 5.46 2.25 0.95
CA ALA A 51 6.83 2.15 1.40
C ALA A 51 7.61 3.42 1.08
N LEU A 52 7.55 3.93 -0.16
CA LEU A 52 8.20 5.19 -0.55
C LEU A 52 7.73 6.40 0.27
N GLN A 53 6.42 6.49 0.54
CA GLN A 53 5.87 7.57 1.37
C GLN A 53 6.34 7.43 2.82
N THR A 54 6.48 6.21 3.33
CA THR A 54 7.00 5.94 4.68
C THR A 54 8.49 6.28 4.78
N GLU A 55 9.28 5.96 3.76
CA GLU A 55 10.70 6.36 3.66
C GLU A 55 10.85 7.89 3.59
N SER A 56 9.93 8.59 2.93
CA SER A 56 9.94 10.06 2.93
C SER A 56 9.72 10.65 4.34
N LEU A 57 8.91 9.98 5.18
CA LEU A 57 8.76 10.36 6.59
C LEU A 57 10.06 10.13 7.36
N ALA A 58 10.71 8.98 7.16
CA ALA A 58 12.00 8.69 7.78
C ALA A 58 13.07 9.72 7.38
N ALA A 59 13.07 10.15 6.12
CA ALA A 59 14.01 11.16 5.63
C ALA A 59 13.80 12.53 6.32
N VAL A 60 12.56 12.99 6.49
CA VAL A 60 12.30 14.26 7.22
C VAL A 60 12.57 14.13 8.71
N MET A 61 12.36 12.94 9.30
CA MET A 61 12.80 12.64 10.67
C MET A 61 14.32 12.82 10.82
N HIS A 62 15.12 12.25 9.91
CA HIS A 62 16.59 12.40 9.94
C HIS A 62 17.05 13.84 9.69
N ALA A 63 16.30 14.62 8.91
CA ALA A 63 16.65 16.01 8.60
C ALA A 63 16.55 16.92 9.84
N ASN A 64 15.55 16.71 10.70
CA ASN A 64 15.27 17.57 11.84
C ASN A 64 16.02 17.12 13.12
N LYS A 65 17.35 17.19 13.10
CA LYS A 65 18.21 16.78 14.23
C LYS A 65 17.93 17.58 15.52
N GLY A 66 17.52 18.84 15.40
CA GLY A 66 17.21 19.70 16.55
C GLY A 66 16.02 19.20 17.37
N PHE A 67 15.03 18.58 16.71
CA PHE A 67 13.86 18.01 17.39
C PHE A 67 14.25 16.84 18.29
N TRP A 68 15.12 15.97 17.79
CA TRP A 68 15.63 14.80 18.50
C TRP A 68 16.59 15.18 19.62
N ALA A 69 17.52 16.11 19.35
CA ALA A 69 18.47 16.60 20.36
C ALA A 69 17.77 17.28 21.55
N ALA A 70 16.62 17.92 21.31
CA ALA A 70 15.83 18.57 22.35
C ALA A 70 14.94 17.59 23.15
N GLY A 71 14.90 16.30 22.80
CA GLY A 71 14.09 15.31 23.51
C GLY A 71 12.57 15.56 23.39
N LEU A 72 12.14 16.23 22.33
CA LEU A 72 10.75 16.64 22.11
C LEU A 72 9.90 15.55 21.46
N ALA A 73 10.51 14.42 21.10
CA ALA A 73 9.83 13.31 20.45
C ALA A 73 8.86 12.62 21.43
N PRO A 74 7.57 12.49 21.07
CA PRO A 74 6.65 11.72 21.89
C PRO A 74 6.96 10.22 21.80
N SER A 75 6.59 9.48 22.85
CA SER A 75 6.76 8.02 22.88
C SER A 75 5.92 7.32 21.82
N THR A 76 4.75 7.86 21.49
CA THR A 76 3.88 7.34 20.43
C THR A 76 3.04 8.47 19.84
N PHE A 77 2.88 8.47 18.52
CA PHE A 77 1.87 9.26 17.83
C PHE A 77 1.17 8.42 16.76
N THR A 78 -0.07 8.78 16.45
CA THR A 78 -0.88 8.11 15.43
C THR A 78 -1.37 9.10 14.38
N VAL A 79 -1.57 8.58 13.18
CA VAL A 79 -2.10 9.34 12.05
C VAL A 79 -3.23 8.55 11.41
N SER A 80 -4.38 9.20 11.22
CA SER A 80 -5.54 8.62 10.54
C SER A 80 -6.11 9.64 9.56
N GLY A 81 -6.06 9.34 8.27
CA GLY A 81 -6.35 10.34 7.25
C GLY A 81 -5.39 11.53 7.34
N THR A 82 -5.90 12.72 7.67
CA THR A 82 -5.07 13.93 7.87
C THR A 82 -4.88 14.31 9.34
N THR A 83 -5.48 13.56 10.27
CA THR A 83 -5.40 13.89 11.69
C THR A 83 -4.17 13.24 12.31
N VAL A 84 -3.35 14.07 12.96
CA VAL A 84 -2.19 13.63 13.75
C VAL A 84 -2.59 13.71 15.23
N THR A 85 -2.40 12.63 15.96
CA THR A 85 -2.71 12.54 17.39
C THR A 85 -1.46 12.14 18.16
N ASP A 86 -1.14 12.94 19.18
CA ASP A 86 0.01 12.75 20.05
C ASP A 86 -0.36 13.21 21.47
N ALA A 87 0.09 12.47 22.49
CA ALA A 87 -0.11 12.81 23.89
C ALA A 87 0.60 14.11 24.31
N SER A 88 1.74 14.44 23.67
CA SER A 88 2.49 15.67 24.01
C SER A 88 1.89 16.94 23.40
N GLY A 89 1.03 16.80 22.38
CA GLY A 89 0.49 17.91 21.61
C GLY A 89 1.50 18.58 20.65
N THR A 90 2.76 18.14 20.65
CA THR A 90 3.83 18.76 19.85
C THR A 90 3.62 18.52 18.36
N LEU A 91 3.34 17.27 17.96
CA LEU A 91 3.19 16.91 16.55
C LEU A 91 1.81 17.22 15.98
N SER A 92 0.78 17.32 16.84
CA SER A 92 -0.59 17.67 16.45
C SER A 92 -0.84 19.19 16.45
N ALA A 93 0.14 20.00 16.85
CA ALA A 93 0.04 21.45 16.84
C ALA A 93 -0.20 21.96 15.40
N THR A 94 -1.17 22.86 15.25
CA THR A 94 -1.45 23.49 13.95
C THR A 94 -0.29 24.42 13.57
N VAL A 95 0.33 24.16 12.43
CA VAL A 95 1.41 25.00 11.88
C VAL A 95 0.95 25.53 10.53
N SER A 96 0.86 26.85 10.38
CA SER A 96 0.37 27.50 9.14
C SER A 96 1.39 27.49 7.98
N GLY A 97 2.58 26.93 8.21
CA GLY A 97 3.64 26.74 7.23
C GLY A 97 5.03 26.94 7.85
N CYS A 98 6.06 26.42 7.19
CA CYS A 98 7.47 26.63 7.54
C CYS A 98 8.26 27.38 6.46
N SER A 99 7.70 28.48 5.95
CA SER A 99 8.37 29.38 4.99
C SER A 99 9.21 30.49 5.66
N SER A 100 9.10 30.64 6.98
CA SER A 100 10.01 31.43 7.84
C SER A 100 10.55 30.53 8.95
N ALA A 101 11.54 31.01 9.72
CA ALA A 101 12.29 30.24 10.72
C ALA A 101 11.37 29.45 11.68
N CYS A 102 11.13 28.17 11.37
CA CYS A 102 10.42 27.25 12.25
C CYS A 102 11.35 26.77 13.36
N THR A 103 10.82 26.68 14.58
CA THR A 103 11.47 25.90 15.62
C THR A 103 11.52 24.42 15.22
N PRO A 104 12.44 23.62 15.79
CA PRO A 104 12.48 22.19 15.49
C PRO A 104 11.15 21.45 15.77
N SER A 105 10.39 21.85 16.79
CA SER A 105 9.06 21.28 17.05
C SER A 105 8.02 21.66 16.01
N GLN A 106 8.01 22.92 15.56
CA GLN A 106 7.10 23.38 14.50
C GLN A 106 7.40 22.70 13.17
N LEU A 107 8.69 22.53 12.84
CA LEU A 107 9.10 21.82 11.63
C LEU A 107 8.66 20.36 11.68
N ALA A 108 8.85 19.65 12.80
CA ALA A 108 8.40 18.28 12.96
C ALA A 108 6.87 18.14 12.83
N ALA A 109 6.10 19.04 13.45
CA ALA A 109 4.65 19.05 13.33
C ALA A 109 4.20 19.31 11.88
N TYR A 110 4.83 20.26 11.20
CA TYR A 110 4.56 20.56 9.80
C TYR A 110 4.87 19.37 8.89
N ASP A 111 6.04 18.74 9.05
CA ASP A 111 6.48 17.61 8.24
C ASP A 111 5.54 16.41 8.37
N VAL A 112 5.11 16.07 9.59
CA VAL A 112 4.17 14.97 9.83
C VAL A 112 2.79 15.28 9.25
N GLN A 113 2.31 16.53 9.36
CA GLN A 113 1.02 16.95 8.77
C GLN A 113 1.08 16.97 7.24
N ALA A 114 2.16 17.47 6.66
CA ALA A 114 2.38 17.47 5.22
C ALA A 114 2.45 16.04 4.69
N TRP A 115 3.19 15.16 5.37
CA TRP A 115 3.23 13.73 5.09
C TRP A 115 1.85 13.09 5.18
N ALA A 116 1.10 13.36 6.24
CA ALA A 116 -0.25 12.83 6.44
C ALA A 116 -1.21 13.25 5.33
N SER A 117 -1.13 14.51 4.89
CA SER A 117 -1.93 15.02 3.78
C SER A 117 -1.58 14.34 2.45
N ALA A 118 -0.28 14.16 2.16
CA ALA A 118 0.20 13.51 0.95
C ALA A 118 -0.16 12.02 0.92
N MET A 119 -0.08 11.36 2.07
CA MET A 119 -0.48 9.96 2.26
C MET A 119 -1.98 9.79 2.08
N ASN A 120 -2.80 10.63 2.73
CA ASN A 120 -4.26 10.60 2.62
C ASN A 120 -4.76 10.86 1.19
N ALA A 121 -4.08 11.75 0.44
CA ALA A 121 -4.43 12.05 -0.94
C ALA A 121 -4.30 10.83 -1.87
N LYS A 122 -3.42 9.88 -1.53
CA LYS A 122 -3.20 8.65 -2.32
C LYS A 122 -3.93 7.45 -1.72
N PHE A 123 -4.03 7.39 -0.40
CA PHE A 123 -4.52 6.23 0.36
C PHE A 123 -5.49 6.66 1.47
N PRO A 124 -6.74 7.05 1.19
CA PRO A 124 -7.63 7.65 2.21
C PRO A 124 -7.99 6.77 3.41
N SER A 125 -7.85 5.45 3.28
CA SER A 125 -8.16 4.47 4.34
C SER A 125 -6.93 3.97 5.09
N TYR A 126 -5.78 4.65 4.97
CA TYR A 126 -4.59 4.30 5.72
C TYR A 126 -4.69 4.73 7.18
N SER A 127 -3.94 4.04 8.04
CA SER A 127 -3.60 4.49 9.37
C SER A 127 -2.12 4.28 9.62
N ALA A 128 -1.51 5.10 10.46
CA ALA A 128 -0.12 4.94 10.86
C ALA A 128 0.05 5.14 12.36
N THR A 129 0.98 4.39 12.93
CA THR A 129 1.40 4.49 14.33
C THR A 129 2.91 4.52 14.35
N VAL A 130 3.46 5.53 14.99
CA VAL A 130 4.91 5.65 15.19
C VAL A 130 5.19 5.55 16.67
N THR A 131 6.03 4.59 17.06
CA THR A 131 6.48 4.41 18.44
C THR A 131 7.96 4.70 18.52
N CYS A 132 8.37 5.60 19.40
CA CYS A 132 9.76 6.00 19.58
C CYS A 132 10.25 5.66 20.99
N SER A 133 11.47 5.13 21.07
CA SER A 133 12.19 4.93 22.32
C SER A 133 13.17 6.09 22.52
N THR A 134 12.98 6.85 23.60
CA THR A 134 13.74 8.06 23.94
C THR A 134 14.54 7.90 25.24
N THR A 135 15.00 6.68 25.53
CA THR A 135 15.76 6.39 26.76
C THR A 135 17.05 7.21 26.81
N VAL A 136 17.25 7.93 27.91
CA VAL A 136 18.46 8.75 28.13
C VAL A 136 19.71 7.88 28.02
N GLY A 137 20.69 8.32 27.21
CA GLY A 137 21.94 7.60 26.98
C GLY A 137 21.89 6.50 25.92
N VAL A 138 20.73 6.29 25.28
CA VAL A 138 20.55 5.37 24.15
C VAL A 138 20.17 6.18 22.90
N PRO A 139 20.66 5.81 21.69
CA PRO A 139 20.19 6.43 20.46
C PRO A 139 18.68 6.32 20.31
N VAL A 140 18.03 7.42 19.92
CA VAL A 140 16.58 7.43 19.69
C VAL A 140 16.27 6.49 18.53
N SER A 141 15.28 5.62 18.71
CA SER A 141 14.84 4.68 17.67
C SER A 141 13.32 4.69 17.57
N CYS A 142 12.79 4.66 16.35
CA CYS A 142 11.37 4.71 16.08
C CYS A 142 10.94 3.57 15.15
N ASN A 143 9.78 2.97 15.43
CA ASN A 143 9.12 2.04 14.52
C ASN A 143 7.89 2.72 13.92
N VAL A 144 7.94 2.96 12.61
CA VAL A 144 6.84 3.54 11.84
C VAL A 144 6.03 2.40 11.25
N THR A 145 4.82 2.17 11.77
CA THR A 145 3.91 1.13 11.27
C THR A 145 2.75 1.78 10.52
N VAL A 146 2.62 1.45 9.24
CA VAL A 146 1.53 1.92 8.36
C VAL A 146 0.63 0.73 8.03
N SER A 147 -0.68 0.90 8.13
CA SER A 147 -1.69 -0.10 7.78
C SER A 147 -2.66 0.45 6.74
N TRP A 148 -3.11 -0.39 5.82
CA TRP A 148 -4.07 -0.03 4.78
C TRP A 148 -4.91 -1.24 4.35
N SER A 149 -6.04 -0.98 3.70
CA SER A 149 -6.89 -2.01 3.11
C SER A 149 -6.53 -2.26 1.64
N GLU A 150 -6.32 -3.53 1.28
CA GLU A 150 -6.13 -3.96 -0.11
C GLU A 150 -7.35 -4.69 -0.63
N LYS A 151 -7.75 -4.38 -1.86
CA LYS A 151 -8.84 -5.07 -2.57
C LYS A 151 -8.26 -6.19 -3.41
N TYR A 152 -8.88 -7.36 -3.41
CA TYR A 152 -8.47 -8.49 -4.24
C TYR A 152 -9.64 -9.03 -5.05
N VAL A 153 -9.33 -9.54 -6.25
CA VAL A 153 -10.26 -10.32 -7.05
C VAL A 153 -10.31 -11.74 -6.50
N ALA A 154 -11.49 -12.20 -6.10
CA ALA A 154 -11.71 -13.57 -5.64
C ALA A 154 -11.42 -14.58 -6.77
N ILE A 155 -10.45 -15.48 -6.56
CA ILE A 155 -10.07 -16.52 -7.53
C ILE A 155 -10.86 -17.82 -7.28
N ASN A 156 -11.35 -18.06 -6.04
CA ASN A 156 -12.05 -19.28 -5.64
C ASN A 156 -13.52 -19.04 -5.24
N SER A 157 -14.35 -20.08 -5.38
CA SER A 157 -15.80 -20.04 -5.10
C SER A 157 -16.15 -19.68 -3.65
N MET A 158 -15.29 -20.00 -2.67
CA MET A 158 -15.47 -19.59 -1.26
C MET A 158 -15.37 -18.08 -1.05
N THR A 159 -14.69 -17.33 -1.93
CA THR A 159 -14.58 -15.86 -1.89
C THR A 159 -15.48 -15.17 -2.93
N ALA A 160 -15.98 -15.91 -3.94
CA ALA A 160 -16.90 -15.40 -4.96
C ALA A 160 -18.38 -15.44 -4.54
N ALA A 161 -18.77 -16.32 -3.60
CA ALA A 161 -20.16 -16.53 -3.20
C ALA A 161 -20.86 -15.32 -2.54
N SER A 162 -20.11 -14.29 -2.15
CA SER A 162 -20.71 -13.13 -1.46
C SER A 162 -20.85 -11.87 -2.32
N GLY A 163 -20.30 -11.80 -3.53
CA GLY A 163 -20.27 -10.53 -4.29
C GLY A 163 -19.56 -9.38 -3.55
N VAL A 164 -18.86 -9.68 -2.45
CA VAL A 164 -18.14 -8.73 -1.61
C VAL A 164 -16.71 -8.66 -2.15
N THR A 165 -16.28 -7.45 -2.52
CA THR A 165 -14.86 -7.13 -2.68
C THR A 165 -14.12 -7.59 -1.43
N SER A 166 -13.39 -8.71 -1.52
CA SER A 166 -12.60 -9.22 -0.40
C SER A 166 -11.49 -8.22 -0.12
N SER A 167 -11.58 -7.55 1.04
CA SER A 167 -10.62 -6.57 1.50
C SER A 167 -9.80 -7.20 2.62
N ALA A 168 -8.47 -7.19 2.50
CA ALA A 168 -7.58 -7.60 3.58
C ALA A 168 -6.79 -6.39 4.08
N THR A 169 -6.63 -6.27 5.39
CA THR A 169 -5.78 -5.24 5.98
C THR A 169 -4.34 -5.71 5.96
N GLN A 170 -3.48 -4.92 5.34
CA GLN A 170 -2.04 -5.14 5.30
C GLN A 170 -1.34 -4.09 6.16
N SER A 171 -0.15 -4.43 6.66
CA SER A 171 0.71 -3.51 7.39
C SER A 171 2.16 -3.58 6.91
N PHE A 172 2.87 -2.48 7.09
CA PHE A 172 4.29 -2.30 6.80
C PHE A 172 4.93 -1.57 7.97
N THR A 173 6.07 -2.06 8.45
CA THR A 173 6.82 -1.41 9.53
C THR A 173 8.22 -1.06 9.05
N LEU A 174 8.61 0.20 9.24
CA LEU A 174 9.94 0.73 8.96
C LEU A 174 10.62 1.12 10.28
N TYR A 175 11.84 0.65 10.48
CA TYR A 175 12.69 1.07 11.59
C TYR A 175 13.49 2.31 11.19
N VAL A 176 13.47 3.33 12.03
CA VAL A 176 14.12 4.63 11.82
C VAL A 176 14.96 4.96 13.04
N GLN A 177 16.22 5.33 12.84
CA GLN A 177 17.10 5.83 13.90
C GLN A 177 17.57 7.23 13.51
N PRO A 178 16.83 8.28 13.93
CA PRO A 178 17.10 9.65 13.52
C PRO A 178 18.41 10.26 14.07
#